data_AF-A0A2A6CL06-F1
#
_entry.id   AF-A0A2A6CL06-F1
#
_cell.length_a   1.000
_cell.length_b   1.000
_cell.length_c   1.000
_cell.angle_alpha   90.00
_cell.angle_beta   90.00
_cell.angle_gamma   90.00
#
_symmetry.space_group_name_H-M   'P 1'
#
loop_
_entity.id
_entity.type
_entity.pdbx_description
1 polymer ?
#
loop_
_entity_poly.entity_id
_entity_poly.type
_entity_poly.pdbx_seq_one_letter_code
_entity_poly.pdbx_strand_id
1 'polypeptide(L)'
;MNFQHVIESLNIVLGLISNVMLIYLCVRFSKKNLGSYKYLLIIFASYDLYLTVLHAIVDPKIFNFDRLFTMYSASFPTLPWPTIIYVSCFTVPFALTNVNFLHRYWAVKKPINLTLFARPSFAFLLAMYPFAQGATWTTLALCADNDDSHYVEQRYFETYNLTVSGFKVMHHWKDGQVNVRASLILLGAVIVMCIQFAIAIFLATQTIAQIRKAKTFTSNFRALQTKILQALFAQASVPVFLVYTPFGCVILFPFFGIPDVFHMADLCMTITSCFPAFDAIVVILLIKDYRDGLLSLFCRRQESSWMGATTVWHSHIANTVSMRLD
;
A
#
# COMPACT_ATOMS: atom_id res chain seq x y z
N MET A 1 16.48 -21.44 -0.67
CA MET A 1 15.78 -21.07 0.58
C MET A 1 16.54 -20.05 1.44
N ASN A 2 17.76 -20.29 1.93
CA ASN A 2 18.38 -19.38 2.93
C ASN A 2 18.54 -17.91 2.51
N PHE A 3 18.89 -17.61 1.25
CA PHE A 3 19.13 -16.22 0.84
C PHE A 3 17.85 -15.36 0.75
N GLN A 4 16.76 -15.91 0.20
CA GLN A 4 15.47 -15.20 0.09
C GLN A 4 14.87 -14.91 1.47
N HIS A 5 14.91 -15.89 2.39
CA HIS A 5 14.44 -15.68 3.76
C HIS A 5 15.23 -14.58 4.49
N VAL A 6 16.55 -14.48 4.26
CA VAL A 6 17.36 -13.40 4.81
C VAL A 6 16.94 -12.05 4.22
N ILE A 7 16.71 -11.96 2.90
CA ILE A 7 16.24 -10.73 2.27
C ILE A 7 14.86 -10.33 2.80
N GLU A 8 13.91 -11.26 2.87
CA GLU A 8 12.56 -11.00 3.41
C GLU A 8 12.63 -10.53 4.86
N SER A 9 13.48 -11.13 5.68
CA SER A 9 13.70 -10.69 7.07
C SER A 9 14.26 -9.27 7.13
N LEU A 10 15.22 -8.93 6.28
CA LEU A 10 15.76 -7.56 6.19
C LEU A 10 14.69 -6.58 5.71
N ASN A 11 13.85 -6.95 4.76
CA ASN A 11 12.75 -6.13 4.26
C ASN A 11 11.70 -5.89 5.34
N ILE A 12 11.38 -6.91 6.15
CA ILE A 12 10.47 -6.77 7.30
C ILE A 12 11.05 -5.75 8.30
N VAL A 13 12.31 -5.91 8.70
CA VAL A 13 12.97 -4.97 9.63
C VAL A 13 12.99 -3.55 9.06
N LEU A 14 13.35 -3.41 7.78
CA LEU A 14 13.37 -2.11 7.10
C LEU A 14 11.98 -1.49 7.04
N GLY A 15 10.95 -2.27 6.70
CA GLY A 15 9.55 -1.85 6.65
C GLY A 15 9.02 -1.37 8.00
N LEU A 16 9.37 -2.06 9.08
CA LEU A 16 9.03 -1.65 10.44
C LEU A 16 9.70 -0.32 10.81
N ILE A 17 11.02 -0.23 10.61
CA ILE A 17 11.80 0.97 10.96
C ILE A 17 11.34 2.18 10.14
N SER A 18 11.19 2.03 8.82
CA SER A 18 10.86 3.15 7.93
C SER A 18 9.46 3.69 8.19
N ASN A 19 8.47 2.83 8.45
CA ASN A 19 7.10 3.26 8.73
C ASN A 19 6.96 3.86 10.14
N VAL A 20 7.62 3.30 11.17
CA VAL A 20 7.69 3.93 12.49
C VAL A 20 8.32 5.32 12.38
N MET A 21 9.40 5.43 11.59
CA MET A 21 10.06 6.71 11.36
C MET A 21 9.16 7.71 10.61
N LEU A 22 8.43 7.26 9.59
CA LEU A 22 7.47 8.11 8.87
C LEU A 22 6.37 8.61 9.81
N ILE A 23 5.82 7.76 10.68
CA ILE A 23 4.82 8.16 11.68
C ILE A 23 5.42 9.21 12.62
N TYR A 24 6.63 8.98 13.14
CA TYR A 24 7.32 9.94 13.99
C TYR A 24 7.49 11.30 13.29
N LEU A 25 7.95 11.31 12.04
CA LEU A 25 8.13 12.52 11.25
C LEU A 25 6.79 13.24 10.98
N CYS A 26 5.73 12.49 10.68
CA CYS A 26 4.38 13.03 10.52
C CYS A 26 3.88 13.71 11.80
N VAL A 27 4.14 13.13 12.97
CA VAL A 27 3.71 13.70 14.26
C VAL A 27 4.53 14.93 14.62
N ARG A 28 5.86 14.89 14.44
CA ARG A 28 6.77 15.92 14.97
C ARG A 28 7.03 17.07 14.01
N PHE A 29 7.11 16.84 12.69
CA PHE A 29 7.60 17.81 11.72
C PHE A 29 6.53 18.30 10.71
N SER A 30 5.30 17.78 10.76
CA SER A 30 4.21 18.26 9.89
C SER A 30 3.84 19.72 10.15
N LYS A 31 4.01 20.58 9.14
CA LYS A 31 3.53 21.97 9.19
C LYS A 31 2.01 22.07 9.10
N LYS A 32 1.46 23.17 9.64
CA LYS A 32 0.00 23.49 9.58
C LYS A 32 -0.56 23.48 8.14
N ASN A 33 0.25 23.87 7.15
CA ASN A 33 -0.16 23.94 5.74
C ASN A 33 -0.40 22.56 5.11
N LEU A 34 0.13 21.49 5.69
CA LEU A 34 -0.15 20.11 5.27
C LEU A 34 -1.58 19.68 5.64
N GLY A 35 -2.13 20.29 6.69
CA GLY A 35 -3.52 20.12 7.12
C GLY A 35 -3.85 18.67 7.52
N SER A 36 -5.05 18.22 7.12
CA SER A 36 -5.56 16.87 7.39
C SER A 36 -4.81 15.74 6.66
N TYR A 37 -3.96 16.08 5.68
CA TYR A 37 -3.20 15.09 4.90
C TYR A 37 -2.26 14.25 5.75
N LYS A 38 -1.68 14.85 6.80
CA LYS A 38 -0.76 14.13 7.71
C LYS A 38 -1.43 12.91 8.34
N TYR A 39 -2.73 12.96 8.60
CA TYR A 39 -3.47 11.83 9.18
C TYR A 39 -3.64 10.71 8.17
N LEU A 40 -3.82 11.02 6.89
CA LEU A 40 -3.86 10.00 5.84
C LEU A 40 -2.50 9.30 5.68
N LEU A 41 -1.40 10.05 5.79
CA LEU A 41 -0.06 9.46 5.78
C LEU A 41 0.20 8.56 7.00
N ILE A 42 -0.26 8.97 8.20
CA ILE A 42 -0.17 8.14 9.40
C ILE A 42 -1.02 6.87 9.27
N ILE A 43 -2.22 6.96 8.69
CA ILE A 43 -3.08 5.78 8.45
C ILE A 43 -2.39 4.83 7.47
N PHE A 44 -1.82 5.35 6.39
CA PHE A 44 -1.11 4.54 5.39
C PHE A 44 0.10 3.84 6.03
N ALA A 45 0.96 4.57 6.73
CA ALA A 45 2.14 4.02 7.40
C ALA A 45 1.77 3.00 8.50
N SER A 46 0.70 3.25 9.25
CA SER A 46 0.18 2.28 10.23
C SER A 46 -0.30 0.99 9.57
N TYR A 47 -0.93 1.10 8.39
CA TYR A 47 -1.37 -0.07 7.64
C TYR A 47 -0.20 -0.83 7.03
N ASP A 48 0.83 -0.14 6.58
CA ASP A 48 2.07 -0.75 6.09
C ASP A 48 2.83 -1.50 7.19
N LEU A 49 2.82 -0.99 8.43
CA LEU A 49 3.29 -1.75 9.59
C LEU A 49 2.47 -3.04 9.78
N TYR A 50 1.15 -2.95 9.71
CA TYR A 50 0.27 -4.12 9.78
C TYR A 50 0.58 -5.14 8.69
N LEU A 51 0.72 -4.71 7.42
CA LEU A 51 1.06 -5.60 6.31
C LEU A 51 2.45 -6.24 6.48
N THR A 52 3.41 -5.49 7.01
CA THR A 52 4.77 -6.00 7.29
C THR A 52 4.72 -7.11 8.34
N VAL A 53 3.97 -6.91 9.43
CA VAL A 53 3.78 -7.93 10.47
C VAL A 53 2.98 -9.12 9.92
N LEU A 54 1.93 -8.86 9.14
CA LEU A 54 1.13 -9.90 8.51
C LEU A 54 1.97 -10.78 7.57
N HIS A 55 2.87 -10.18 6.79
CA HIS A 55 3.81 -10.91 5.93
C HIS A 55 4.73 -11.82 6.76
N ALA A 56 5.29 -11.30 7.85
CA ALA A 56 6.13 -12.09 8.75
C ALA A 56 5.38 -13.26 9.42
N ILE A 57 4.12 -13.05 9.80
CA ILE A 57 3.28 -14.08 10.44
C ILE A 57 2.87 -15.15 9.43
N VAL A 58 2.41 -14.74 8.23
CA VAL A 58 1.87 -15.67 7.24
C VAL A 58 2.99 -16.42 6.50
N ASP A 59 4.15 -15.80 6.32
CA ASP A 59 5.26 -16.31 5.47
C ASP A 59 4.72 -16.92 4.16
N PRO A 60 4.07 -16.10 3.31
CA PRO A 60 3.41 -16.59 2.10
C PRO A 60 4.47 -17.07 1.10
N LYS A 61 4.17 -18.17 0.40
CA LYS A 61 4.99 -18.73 -0.67
C LYS A 61 4.12 -19.08 -1.86
N ILE A 62 4.71 -18.98 -3.05
CA ILE A 62 4.09 -19.40 -4.31
C ILE A 62 4.81 -20.63 -4.81
N PHE A 63 4.06 -21.58 -5.35
CA PHE A 63 4.62 -22.76 -6.01
C PHE A 63 3.86 -23.00 -7.30
N ASN A 64 4.35 -22.40 -8.38
CA ASN A 64 3.72 -22.53 -9.69
C ASN A 64 4.40 -23.65 -10.49
N PHE A 65 3.58 -24.41 -11.20
CA PHE A 65 4.03 -25.38 -12.19
C PHE A 65 2.92 -25.58 -13.23
N ASP A 66 3.31 -25.96 -14.44
CA ASP A 66 2.41 -26.15 -15.58
C ASP A 66 1.46 -24.95 -15.81
N ARG A 67 0.14 -25.18 -15.64
CA ARG A 67 -0.94 -24.21 -15.82
C ARG A 67 -1.57 -23.79 -14.48
N LEU A 68 -0.88 -24.04 -13.37
CA LEU A 68 -1.35 -23.79 -12.01
C LEU A 68 -0.67 -22.56 -11.40
N PHE A 69 -1.49 -21.64 -10.90
CA PHE A 69 -1.06 -20.68 -9.89
C PHE A 69 -1.38 -21.25 -8.50
N THR A 70 -0.41 -21.32 -7.60
CA THR A 70 -0.67 -21.78 -6.23
C THR A 70 0.01 -20.91 -5.18
N MET A 71 -0.62 -20.79 -4.02
CA MET A 71 -0.10 -20.06 -2.88
C MET A 71 -0.40 -20.81 -1.59
N TYR A 72 0.55 -20.84 -0.66
CA TYR A 72 0.41 -21.42 0.67
C TYR A 72 1.15 -20.57 1.72
N SER A 73 0.87 -20.84 2.98
CA SER A 73 1.57 -20.23 4.12
C SER A 73 2.60 -21.22 4.65
N ALA A 74 3.87 -20.82 4.73
CA ALA A 74 4.90 -21.67 5.34
C ALA A 74 4.73 -21.77 6.87
N SER A 75 4.23 -20.71 7.52
CA SER A 75 3.91 -20.72 8.96
C SER A 75 2.68 -21.56 9.31
N PHE A 76 1.70 -21.65 8.40
CA PHE A 76 0.45 -22.38 8.58
C PHE A 76 0.20 -23.34 7.42
N PRO A 77 1.03 -24.39 7.27
CA PRO A 77 1.08 -25.23 6.07
C PRO A 77 -0.18 -26.09 5.86
N THR A 78 -1.06 -26.19 6.84
CA THR A 78 -2.31 -26.97 6.76
C THR A 78 -3.56 -26.11 6.57
N LEU A 79 -3.44 -24.78 6.68
CA LEU A 79 -4.58 -23.87 6.66
C LEU A 79 -4.53 -22.97 5.41
N PRO A 80 -5.59 -22.93 4.59
CA PRO A 80 -5.64 -22.05 3.42
C PRO A 80 -6.08 -20.61 3.76
N TRP A 81 -6.71 -20.39 4.93
CA TRP A 81 -7.25 -19.09 5.30
C TRP A 81 -6.21 -17.97 5.51
N PRO A 82 -5.01 -18.23 6.07
CA PRO A 82 -3.97 -17.21 6.22
C PRO A 82 -3.57 -16.54 4.91
N THR A 83 -3.42 -17.30 3.82
CA THR A 83 -3.07 -16.73 2.50
C THR A 83 -4.23 -15.97 1.87
N ILE A 84 -5.47 -16.42 2.07
CA ILE A 84 -6.67 -15.68 1.64
C ILE A 84 -6.73 -14.31 2.33
N ILE A 85 -6.59 -14.29 3.66
CA ILE A 85 -6.60 -13.05 4.44
C ILE A 85 -5.44 -12.14 4.01
N TYR A 86 -4.25 -12.72 3.81
CA TYR A 86 -3.07 -12.01 3.33
C TYR A 86 -3.35 -11.29 2.00
N VAL A 87 -3.77 -12.01 0.96
CA VAL A 87 -4.05 -11.42 -0.37
C VAL A 87 -5.14 -10.36 -0.27
N SER A 88 -6.19 -10.60 0.51
CA SER A 88 -7.27 -9.63 0.72
C SER A 88 -6.81 -8.35 1.41
N CYS A 89 -5.82 -8.40 2.31
CA CYS A 89 -5.30 -7.21 2.99
C CYS A 89 -4.51 -6.29 2.02
N PHE A 90 -3.85 -6.86 1.01
CA PHE A 90 -3.06 -6.08 0.04
C PHE A 90 -3.90 -5.16 -0.87
N THR A 91 -5.23 -5.26 -0.83
CA THR A 91 -6.12 -4.31 -1.54
C THR A 91 -6.32 -2.98 -0.81
N VAL A 92 -6.12 -2.94 0.51
CA VAL A 92 -6.40 -1.75 1.31
C VAL A 92 -5.51 -0.56 0.95
N PRO A 93 -4.20 -0.71 0.65
CA PRO A 93 -3.38 0.38 0.14
C PRO A 93 -3.94 1.06 -1.12
N PHE A 94 -4.74 0.36 -1.94
CA PHE A 94 -5.37 0.93 -3.14
C PHE A 94 -6.52 1.83 -2.78
N ALA A 95 -7.38 1.34 -1.89
CA ALA A 95 -8.45 2.14 -1.36
C ALA A 95 -7.90 3.40 -0.68
N LEU A 96 -6.85 3.27 0.14
CA LEU A 96 -6.19 4.40 0.78
C LEU A 96 -5.54 5.36 -0.23
N THR A 97 -4.94 4.85 -1.31
CA THR A 97 -4.37 5.67 -2.39
C THR A 97 -5.47 6.49 -3.08
N ASN A 98 -6.61 5.88 -3.39
CA ASN A 98 -7.77 6.59 -3.96
C ASN A 98 -8.32 7.66 -3.00
N VAL A 99 -8.39 7.37 -1.71
CA VAL A 99 -8.77 8.36 -0.68
C VAL A 99 -7.77 9.52 -0.62
N ASN A 100 -6.47 9.24 -0.75
CA ASN A 100 -5.45 10.28 -0.83
C ASN A 100 -5.62 11.17 -2.07
N PHE A 101 -5.87 10.58 -3.25
CA PHE A 101 -6.16 11.35 -4.47
C PHE A 101 -7.44 12.18 -4.33
N LEU A 102 -8.48 11.63 -3.70
CA LEU A 102 -9.74 12.35 -3.44
C LEU A 102 -9.49 13.54 -2.51
N HIS A 103 -8.75 13.33 -1.44
CA HIS A 103 -8.36 14.39 -0.52
C HIS A 103 -7.58 15.49 -1.27
N ARG A 104 -6.63 15.13 -2.14
CA ARG A 104 -5.88 16.13 -2.94
C ARG A 104 -6.80 16.93 -3.85
N TYR A 105 -7.69 16.24 -4.56
CA TYR A 105 -8.68 16.89 -5.42
C TYR A 105 -9.55 17.89 -4.65
N TRP A 106 -10.05 17.52 -3.47
CA TRP A 106 -10.84 18.44 -2.63
C TRP A 106 -10.03 19.57 -2.06
N ALA A 107 -8.79 19.34 -1.63
CA ALA A 107 -7.91 20.40 -1.14
C ALA A 107 -7.69 21.51 -2.18
N VAL A 108 -7.70 21.16 -3.46
CA VAL A 108 -7.55 22.11 -4.57
C VAL A 108 -8.90 22.69 -5.00
N LYS A 109 -9.94 21.88 -5.22
CA LYS A 109 -11.19 22.35 -5.82
C LYS A 109 -12.22 22.87 -4.82
N LYS A 110 -12.36 22.22 -3.67
CA LYS A 110 -13.40 22.49 -2.66
C LYS A 110 -12.83 22.23 -1.25
N PRO A 111 -11.98 23.12 -0.72
CA PRO A 111 -11.31 22.91 0.57
C PRO A 111 -12.29 22.78 1.74
N ILE A 112 -13.51 23.35 1.62
CA ILE A 112 -14.58 23.16 2.61
C ILE A 112 -14.94 21.69 2.82
N ASN A 113 -14.84 20.84 1.80
CA ASN A 113 -15.13 19.41 1.92
C ASN A 113 -14.12 18.67 2.80
N LEU A 114 -12.94 19.25 3.06
CA LEU A 114 -11.96 18.64 3.96
C LEU A 114 -12.47 18.59 5.41
N THR A 115 -13.42 19.45 5.80
CA THR A 115 -14.04 19.37 7.14
C THR A 115 -14.85 18.09 7.32
N LEU A 116 -15.25 17.41 6.23
CA LEU A 116 -15.91 16.11 6.31
C LEU A 116 -14.97 15.05 6.89
N PHE A 117 -13.66 15.09 6.61
CA PHE A 117 -12.69 14.16 7.17
C PHE A 117 -12.59 14.22 8.70
N ALA A 118 -13.01 15.34 9.31
CA ALA A 118 -13.10 15.47 10.76
C ALA A 118 -14.40 14.88 11.35
N ARG A 119 -15.41 14.56 10.52
CA ARG A 119 -16.69 14.01 10.98
C ARG A 119 -16.59 12.50 11.14
N PRO A 120 -16.97 11.91 12.29
CA PRO A 120 -16.84 10.49 12.54
C PRO A 120 -17.69 9.64 11.59
N SER A 121 -18.88 10.11 11.19
CA SER A 121 -19.73 9.41 10.21
C SER A 121 -19.10 9.30 8.83
N PHE A 122 -18.37 10.32 8.39
CA PHE A 122 -17.66 10.29 7.13
C PHE A 122 -16.37 9.46 7.21
N ALA A 123 -15.66 9.50 8.35
CA ALA A 123 -14.54 8.61 8.60
C ALA A 123 -14.97 7.13 8.58
N PHE A 124 -16.12 6.80 9.17
CA PHE A 124 -16.72 5.47 9.09
C PHE A 124 -17.03 5.07 7.64
N LEU A 125 -17.67 5.96 6.87
CA LEU A 125 -17.94 5.72 5.45
C LEU A 125 -16.65 5.47 4.66
N LEU A 126 -15.60 6.24 4.92
CA LEU A 126 -14.28 6.06 4.31
C LEU A 126 -13.64 4.73 4.69
N ALA A 127 -13.84 4.24 5.92
CA ALA A 127 -13.35 2.94 6.35
C ALA A 127 -14.12 1.79 5.69
N MET A 128 -15.41 1.96 5.39
CA MET A 128 -16.20 0.94 4.69
C MET A 128 -15.67 0.63 3.28
N TYR A 129 -15.02 1.60 2.62
CA TYR A 129 -14.45 1.41 1.28
C TYR A 129 -13.33 0.34 1.22
N PRO A 130 -12.24 0.40 2.01
CA PRO A 130 -11.25 -0.68 2.07
C PRO A 130 -11.83 -1.99 2.59
N PHE A 131 -12.79 -1.97 3.52
CA PHE A 131 -13.46 -3.21 3.97
C PHE A 131 -14.23 -3.89 2.83
N ALA A 132 -14.98 -3.13 2.04
CA ALA A 132 -15.69 -3.66 0.88
C ALA A 132 -14.73 -4.27 -0.14
N GLN A 133 -13.59 -3.61 -0.39
CA GLN A 133 -12.54 -4.16 -1.26
C GLN A 133 -11.99 -5.48 -0.69
N GLY A 134 -11.63 -5.51 0.60
CA GLY A 134 -11.15 -6.73 1.26
C GLY A 134 -12.17 -7.88 1.16
N ALA A 135 -13.45 -7.60 1.35
CA ALA A 135 -14.52 -8.60 1.20
C ALA A 135 -14.65 -9.11 -0.24
N THR A 136 -14.55 -8.24 -1.24
CA THR A 136 -14.53 -8.65 -2.66
C THR A 136 -13.37 -9.58 -2.97
N TRP A 137 -12.15 -9.25 -2.53
CA TRP A 137 -10.96 -10.07 -2.76
C TRP A 137 -11.03 -11.41 -2.01
N THR A 138 -11.53 -11.42 -0.78
CA THR A 138 -11.78 -12.66 -0.03
C THR A 138 -12.78 -13.53 -0.77
N THR A 139 -13.85 -12.94 -1.31
CA THR A 139 -14.86 -13.69 -2.07
C THR A 139 -14.25 -14.31 -3.32
N LEU A 140 -13.47 -13.55 -4.10
CA LEU A 140 -12.75 -14.06 -5.27
C LEU A 140 -11.80 -15.21 -4.92
N ALA A 141 -11.03 -15.07 -3.83
CA ALA A 141 -10.11 -16.10 -3.35
C ALA A 141 -10.82 -17.36 -2.82
N LEU A 142 -12.01 -17.23 -2.23
CA LEU A 142 -12.83 -18.37 -1.82
C LEU A 142 -13.49 -19.06 -3.01
N CYS A 143 -13.83 -18.30 -4.05
CA CYS A 143 -14.32 -18.87 -5.30
C CYS A 143 -13.22 -19.61 -6.07
N ALA A 144 -11.93 -19.43 -5.78
CA ALA A 144 -10.85 -20.19 -6.40
C ALA A 144 -10.97 -21.69 -6.08
N ASP A 145 -10.73 -22.51 -7.11
CA ASP A 145 -10.96 -23.95 -7.09
C ASP A 145 -9.87 -24.69 -6.29
N ASN A 146 -10.26 -25.60 -5.40
CA ASN A 146 -9.34 -26.38 -4.57
C ASN A 146 -9.26 -27.85 -4.99
N ASP A 147 -9.98 -28.26 -6.05
CA ASP A 147 -10.09 -29.66 -6.44
C ASP A 147 -8.73 -30.32 -6.75
N ASP A 148 -7.77 -29.52 -7.25
CA ASP A 148 -6.41 -29.99 -7.59
C ASP A 148 -5.40 -29.86 -6.44
N SER A 149 -5.86 -29.54 -5.22
CA SER A 149 -4.97 -29.34 -4.05
C SER A 149 -4.15 -30.58 -3.69
N HIS A 150 -4.73 -31.78 -3.75
CA HIS A 150 -4.00 -33.03 -3.50
C HIS A 150 -2.90 -33.30 -4.53
N TYR A 151 -3.15 -32.96 -5.79
CA TYR A 151 -2.14 -33.08 -6.85
C TYR A 151 -0.97 -32.11 -6.62
N VAL A 152 -1.26 -30.88 -6.22
CA VAL A 152 -0.25 -29.88 -5.84
C VAL A 152 0.56 -30.32 -4.62
N GLU A 153 -0.11 -30.85 -3.60
CA GLU A 153 0.54 -31.39 -2.39
C GLU A 153 1.50 -32.53 -2.72
N GLN A 154 1.06 -33.51 -3.52
CA GLN A 154 1.90 -34.62 -3.93
C GLN A 154 3.12 -34.12 -4.72
N ARG A 155 2.91 -33.22 -5.70
CA ARG A 155 4.00 -32.69 -6.52
C ARG A 155 5.01 -31.90 -5.69
N TYR A 156 4.53 -31.14 -4.71
CA TYR A 156 5.37 -30.40 -3.79
C TYR A 156 6.20 -31.35 -2.90
N PHE A 157 5.58 -32.43 -2.40
CA PHE A 157 6.28 -33.47 -1.64
C PHE A 157 7.38 -34.16 -2.45
N GLU A 158 7.11 -34.52 -3.70
CA GLU A 158 8.13 -35.12 -4.59
C GLU A 158 9.31 -34.18 -4.86
N THR A 159 9.07 -32.87 -4.86
CA THR A 159 10.09 -31.86 -5.18
C THR A 159 10.94 -31.48 -3.97
N TYR A 160 10.31 -31.31 -2.81
CA TYR A 160 10.97 -30.76 -1.61
C TYR A 160 11.01 -31.71 -0.41
N ASN A 161 10.37 -32.88 -0.51
CA ASN A 161 10.21 -33.85 0.58
C ASN A 161 9.54 -33.22 1.83
N LEU A 162 8.57 -32.33 1.60
CA LEU A 162 7.81 -31.60 2.62
C LEU A 162 6.32 -31.70 2.34
N THR A 163 5.51 -31.82 3.39
CA THR A 163 4.05 -31.94 3.27
C THR A 163 3.37 -30.61 3.58
N VAL A 164 2.58 -30.12 2.62
CA VAL A 164 1.80 -28.87 2.73
C VAL A 164 0.42 -29.13 2.12
N SER A 165 -0.64 -28.92 2.91
CA SER A 165 -2.02 -29.18 2.49
C SER A 165 -2.90 -27.91 2.43
N GLY A 166 -2.40 -26.79 2.97
CA GLY A 166 -3.06 -25.49 3.01
C GLY A 166 -2.98 -24.69 1.71
N PHE A 167 -2.80 -25.34 0.55
CA PHE A 167 -2.70 -24.65 -0.73
C PHE A 167 -4.03 -24.00 -1.13
N LYS A 168 -3.91 -22.79 -1.68
CA LYS A 168 -4.91 -22.23 -2.60
C LYS A 168 -4.43 -22.36 -4.02
N VAL A 169 -5.27 -22.95 -4.85
CA VAL A 169 -4.94 -23.36 -6.21
C VAL A 169 -5.82 -22.61 -7.18
N MET A 170 -5.26 -22.23 -8.31
CA MET A 170 -5.99 -21.74 -9.46
C MET A 170 -5.46 -22.45 -10.71
N HIS A 171 -6.18 -23.47 -11.13
CA HIS A 171 -5.85 -24.23 -12.32
C HIS A 171 -6.48 -23.59 -13.55
N HIS A 172 -5.65 -22.99 -14.41
CA HIS A 172 -6.14 -22.17 -15.52
C HIS A 172 -6.68 -22.98 -16.71
N TRP A 173 -6.15 -24.19 -16.92
CA TRP A 173 -6.51 -25.07 -18.03
C TRP A 173 -6.69 -26.50 -17.54
N LYS A 174 -7.87 -27.09 -17.75
CA LYS A 174 -8.15 -28.50 -17.41
C LYS A 174 -8.42 -29.27 -18.70
N ASP A 175 -7.74 -30.40 -18.90
CA ASP A 175 -7.92 -31.30 -20.05
C ASP A 175 -7.84 -30.60 -21.43
N GLY A 176 -6.90 -29.65 -21.56
CA GLY A 176 -6.71 -28.86 -22.79
C GLY A 176 -7.77 -27.78 -23.03
N GLN A 177 -8.74 -27.63 -22.13
CA GLN A 177 -9.75 -26.57 -22.15
C GLN A 177 -9.49 -25.52 -21.07
N VAL A 178 -9.89 -24.28 -21.34
CA VAL A 178 -9.80 -23.20 -20.36
C VAL A 178 -10.75 -23.49 -19.19
N ASN A 179 -10.24 -23.42 -17.96
CA ASN A 179 -11.08 -23.46 -16.78
C ASN A 179 -11.89 -22.16 -16.69
N VAL A 180 -13.18 -22.24 -17.03
CA VAL A 180 -14.10 -21.10 -17.07
C VAL A 180 -14.18 -20.41 -15.71
N ARG A 181 -14.22 -21.18 -14.61
CA ARG A 181 -14.30 -20.63 -13.24
C ARG A 181 -13.06 -19.82 -12.89
N ALA A 182 -11.86 -20.38 -13.11
CA ALA A 182 -10.60 -19.66 -12.88
C ALA A 182 -10.50 -18.40 -13.75
N SER A 183 -10.97 -18.48 -15.00
CA SER A 183 -10.97 -17.34 -15.93
C SER A 183 -11.92 -16.23 -15.52
N LEU A 184 -13.11 -16.56 -15.01
CA LEU A 184 -14.06 -15.58 -14.48
C LEU A 184 -13.52 -14.88 -13.22
N ILE A 185 -12.83 -15.62 -12.34
CA ILE A 185 -12.18 -15.03 -11.15
C ILE A 185 -11.08 -14.07 -11.55
N LEU A 186 -10.21 -14.48 -12.50
CA LEU A 186 -9.15 -13.63 -13.04
C LEU A 186 -9.73 -12.37 -13.71
N LEU A 187 -10.78 -12.52 -14.52
CA LEU A 187 -11.47 -11.40 -15.14
C LEU A 187 -12.06 -10.45 -14.08
N GLY A 188 -12.69 -10.99 -13.04
CA GLY A 188 -13.20 -10.21 -11.90
C GLY A 188 -12.09 -9.41 -11.20
N ALA A 189 -10.96 -10.05 -10.91
CA ALA A 189 -9.79 -9.39 -10.33
C ALA A 189 -9.27 -8.24 -11.21
N VAL A 190 -9.15 -8.48 -12.52
CA VAL A 190 -8.73 -7.45 -13.50
C VAL A 190 -9.72 -6.29 -13.54
N ILE A 191 -11.03 -6.56 -13.57
CA ILE A 191 -12.07 -5.51 -13.59
C ILE A 191 -11.97 -4.65 -12.32
N VAL A 192 -11.86 -5.28 -11.14
CA VAL A 192 -11.69 -4.56 -9.87
C VAL A 192 -10.45 -3.66 -9.91
N MET A 193 -9.31 -4.18 -10.38
CA MET A 193 -8.09 -3.37 -10.51
C MET A 193 -8.26 -2.20 -11.49
N CYS A 194 -8.84 -2.44 -12.67
CA CYS A 194 -9.09 -1.41 -13.68
C CYS A 194 -9.97 -0.28 -13.15
N ILE A 195 -11.02 -0.60 -12.39
CA ILE A 195 -11.89 0.40 -11.74
C ILE A 195 -11.08 1.24 -10.76
N GLN A 196 -10.25 0.62 -9.92
CA GLN A 196 -9.44 1.32 -8.92
C GLN A 196 -8.42 2.26 -9.57
N PHE A 197 -7.74 1.82 -10.64
CA PHE A 197 -6.84 2.67 -11.41
C PHE A 197 -7.59 3.80 -12.15
N ALA A 198 -8.77 3.53 -12.70
CA ALA A 198 -9.58 4.55 -13.37
C ALA A 198 -9.98 5.67 -12.39
N ILE A 199 -10.38 5.33 -11.16
CA ILE A 199 -10.67 6.30 -10.09
C ILE A 199 -9.42 7.14 -9.78
N ALA A 200 -8.28 6.50 -9.56
CA ALA A 200 -7.01 7.20 -9.28
C ALA A 200 -6.64 8.18 -10.40
N ILE A 201 -6.64 7.70 -11.66
CA ILE A 201 -6.31 8.49 -12.85
C ILE A 201 -7.29 9.66 -13.02
N PHE A 202 -8.58 9.41 -12.83
CA PHE A 202 -9.59 10.46 -12.93
C PHE A 202 -9.36 11.55 -11.88
N LEU A 203 -9.22 11.19 -10.61
CA LEU A 203 -9.00 12.15 -9.51
C LEU A 203 -7.69 12.91 -9.68
N ALA A 204 -6.63 12.22 -10.09
CA ALA A 204 -5.33 12.81 -10.36
C ALA A 204 -5.41 13.83 -11.52
N THR A 205 -6.02 13.45 -12.64
CA THR A 205 -6.20 14.32 -13.81
C THR A 205 -7.03 15.56 -13.46
N GLN A 206 -8.12 15.37 -12.73
CA GLN A 206 -8.94 16.48 -12.24
C GLN A 206 -8.15 17.41 -11.31
N THR A 207 -7.35 16.86 -10.40
CA THR A 207 -6.50 17.66 -9.52
C THR A 207 -5.50 18.50 -10.31
N ILE A 208 -4.79 17.91 -11.28
CA ILE A 208 -3.85 18.61 -12.16
C ILE A 208 -4.56 19.72 -12.93
N ALA A 209 -5.72 19.44 -13.51
CA ALA A 209 -6.49 20.42 -14.26
C ALA A 209 -6.90 21.61 -13.40
N GLN A 210 -7.33 21.38 -12.15
CA GLN A 210 -7.69 22.46 -11.23
C GLN A 210 -6.49 23.28 -10.79
N ILE A 211 -5.36 22.66 -10.47
CA ILE A 211 -4.10 23.37 -10.14
C ILE A 211 -3.68 24.30 -11.29
N ARG A 212 -3.82 23.84 -12.55
CA ARG A 212 -3.46 24.62 -13.74
C ARG A 212 -4.42 25.77 -14.03
N LYS A 213 -5.74 25.55 -13.85
CA LYS A 213 -6.78 26.54 -14.17
C LYS A 213 -6.93 27.64 -13.10
N ALA A 214 -6.63 27.34 -11.84
CA ALA A 214 -6.86 28.27 -10.74
C ALA A 214 -5.94 29.50 -10.81
N LYS A 215 -6.53 30.65 -11.18
CA LYS A 215 -5.86 31.96 -11.23
C LYS A 215 -5.66 32.58 -9.84
N THR A 216 -6.48 32.18 -8.86
CA THR A 216 -6.49 32.73 -7.49
C THR A 216 -5.43 32.13 -6.58
N PHE A 217 -4.74 31.07 -6.99
CA PHE A 217 -3.69 30.46 -6.17
C PHE A 217 -2.39 31.23 -6.24
N THR A 218 -1.79 31.47 -5.07
CA THR A 218 -0.42 31.97 -4.98
C THR A 218 0.57 30.97 -5.57
N SER A 219 1.71 31.46 -6.05
CA SER A 219 2.80 30.63 -6.58
C SER A 219 3.26 29.58 -5.55
N ASN A 220 3.37 29.98 -4.28
CA ASN A 220 3.77 29.11 -3.17
C ASN A 220 2.75 28.00 -2.92
N PHE A 221 1.45 28.31 -2.90
CA PHE A 221 0.41 27.30 -2.70
C PHE A 221 0.37 26.30 -3.86
N ARG A 222 0.48 26.79 -5.10
CA ARG A 222 0.55 25.94 -6.29
C ARG A 222 1.75 24.99 -6.22
N ALA A 223 2.94 25.52 -5.92
CA ALA A 223 4.16 24.71 -5.79
C ALA A 223 4.01 23.65 -4.69
N LEU A 224 3.43 23.99 -3.55
CA LEU A 224 3.15 23.05 -2.47
C LEU A 224 2.22 21.91 -2.92
N GLN A 225 1.06 22.22 -3.53
CA GLN A 225 0.13 21.19 -3.98
C GLN A 225 0.73 20.31 -5.07
N THR A 226 1.50 20.88 -6.00
CA THR A 226 2.21 20.09 -7.02
C THR A 226 3.23 19.14 -6.40
N LYS A 227 4.00 19.57 -5.39
CA LYS A 227 4.98 18.72 -4.72
C LYS A 227 4.32 17.58 -3.95
N ILE A 228 3.22 17.85 -3.24
CA ILE A 228 2.45 16.80 -2.55
C ILE A 228 1.88 15.81 -3.58
N LEU A 229 1.35 16.30 -4.70
CA LEU A 229 0.82 15.43 -5.75
C LEU A 229 1.91 14.57 -6.40
N GLN A 230 3.11 15.13 -6.63
CA GLN A 230 4.28 14.36 -7.11
C GLN A 230 4.65 13.24 -6.12
N ALA A 231 4.67 13.53 -4.82
CA ALA A 231 4.92 12.52 -3.80
C ALA A 231 3.85 11.43 -3.83
N LEU A 232 2.57 11.80 -3.94
CA LEU A 232 1.47 10.84 -4.04
C LEU A 232 1.54 9.95 -5.29
N PHE A 233 1.95 10.50 -6.44
CA PHE A 233 2.15 9.67 -7.64
C PHE A 233 3.30 8.69 -7.47
N ALA A 234 4.42 9.13 -6.88
CA ALA A 234 5.55 8.26 -6.62
C ALA A 234 5.14 7.14 -5.64
N GLN A 235 4.46 7.49 -4.55
CA GLN A 235 3.91 6.53 -3.58
C GLN A 235 2.97 5.53 -4.27
N ALA A 236 1.98 6.00 -5.04
CA ALA A 236 1.04 5.15 -5.77
C ALA A 236 1.70 4.23 -6.80
N SER A 237 2.89 4.57 -7.29
CA SER A 237 3.65 3.73 -8.23
C SER A 237 4.41 2.59 -7.55
N VAL A 238 4.76 2.72 -6.27
CA VAL A 238 5.49 1.69 -5.51
C VAL A 238 4.75 0.34 -5.54
N PRO A 239 3.47 0.24 -5.15
CA PRO A 239 2.78 -1.05 -5.17
C PRO A 239 2.61 -1.58 -6.60
N VAL A 240 2.46 -0.72 -7.62
CA VAL A 240 2.35 -1.14 -9.03
C VAL A 240 3.55 -1.99 -9.44
N PHE A 241 4.76 -1.54 -9.11
CA PHE A 241 5.98 -2.25 -9.46
C PHE A 241 6.31 -3.40 -8.51
N LEU A 242 6.12 -3.21 -7.20
CA LEU A 242 6.56 -4.17 -6.18
C LEU A 242 5.50 -5.22 -5.81
N VAL A 243 4.25 -5.02 -6.17
CA VAL A 243 3.15 -5.94 -5.86
C VAL A 243 2.42 -6.37 -7.14
N TYR A 244 1.85 -5.45 -7.90
CA TYR A 244 0.98 -5.83 -9.04
C TYR A 244 1.71 -6.48 -10.18
N THR A 245 2.88 -5.96 -10.52
CA THR A 245 3.70 -6.52 -11.58
C THR A 245 4.10 -7.97 -11.25
N PRO A 246 4.72 -8.28 -10.09
CA PRO A 246 5.08 -9.66 -9.77
C PRO A 246 3.87 -10.57 -9.61
N PHE A 247 2.80 -10.15 -8.93
CA PHE A 247 1.56 -10.94 -8.82
C PHE A 247 0.90 -11.19 -10.20
N GLY A 248 0.90 -10.17 -11.06
CA GLY A 248 0.41 -10.27 -12.43
C GLY A 248 1.20 -11.30 -13.22
N CYS A 249 2.54 -11.29 -13.12
CA CYS A 249 3.40 -12.27 -13.77
C CYS A 249 3.11 -13.70 -13.29
N VAL A 250 3.13 -13.95 -11.97
CA VAL A 250 2.93 -15.31 -11.43
C VAL A 250 1.52 -15.86 -11.63
N ILE A 251 0.51 -15.02 -11.86
CA ILE A 251 -0.85 -15.48 -12.19
C ILE A 251 -1.04 -15.64 -13.70
N LEU A 252 -0.53 -14.70 -14.51
CA LEU A 252 -0.77 -14.70 -15.95
C LEU A 252 0.17 -15.64 -16.71
N PHE A 253 1.41 -15.85 -16.26
CA PHE A 253 2.33 -16.75 -16.93
C PHE A 253 1.79 -18.20 -17.01
N PRO A 254 1.30 -18.81 -15.92
CA PRO A 254 0.63 -20.10 -15.98
C PRO A 254 -0.61 -20.10 -16.89
N PHE A 255 -1.40 -19.03 -16.89
CA PHE A 255 -2.56 -18.91 -17.79
C PHE A 255 -2.14 -18.98 -19.27
N PHE A 256 -1.11 -18.24 -19.67
CA PHE A 256 -0.60 -18.26 -21.04
C PHE A 256 0.32 -19.46 -21.34
N GLY A 257 0.73 -20.21 -20.32
CA GLY A 257 1.68 -21.33 -20.48
C GLY A 257 3.10 -20.86 -20.73
N ILE A 258 3.43 -19.66 -20.23
CA ILE A 258 4.77 -19.11 -20.26
C ILE A 258 5.55 -19.79 -19.14
N PRO A 259 6.67 -20.47 -19.42
CA PRO A 259 7.47 -21.12 -18.39
C PRO A 259 8.08 -20.07 -17.45
N ASP A 260 8.25 -20.42 -16.17
CA ASP A 260 8.82 -19.53 -15.16
C ASP A 260 10.36 -19.45 -15.24
N VAL A 261 10.87 -18.95 -16.37
CA VAL A 261 12.32 -18.86 -16.65
C VAL A 261 13.06 -17.94 -15.67
N PHE A 262 12.35 -16.96 -15.10
CA PHE A 262 12.93 -15.97 -14.19
C PHE A 262 12.71 -16.28 -12.71
N HIS A 263 12.21 -17.47 -12.37
CA HIS A 263 11.88 -17.84 -10.99
C HIS A 263 10.98 -16.80 -10.30
N MET A 264 10.01 -16.26 -11.03
CA MET A 264 9.08 -15.26 -10.53
C MET A 264 8.20 -15.82 -9.42
N ALA A 265 7.87 -17.11 -9.43
CA ALA A 265 7.16 -17.76 -8.34
C ALA A 265 7.92 -17.61 -7.02
N ASP A 266 9.24 -17.85 -7.03
CA ASP A 266 10.08 -17.74 -5.84
C ASP A 266 10.33 -16.29 -5.43
N LEU A 267 10.50 -15.38 -6.42
CA LEU A 267 10.84 -13.97 -6.16
C LEU A 267 9.64 -13.10 -5.80
N CYS A 268 8.41 -13.47 -6.18
CA CYS A 268 7.24 -12.61 -6.05
C CYS A 268 6.99 -12.16 -4.60
N MET A 269 7.10 -13.07 -3.63
CA MET A 269 6.89 -12.74 -2.21
C MET A 269 8.04 -11.91 -1.64
N THR A 270 9.27 -12.19 -2.05
CA THR A 270 10.43 -11.38 -1.69
C THR A 270 10.30 -9.95 -2.22
N ILE A 271 9.90 -9.75 -3.49
CA ILE A 271 9.68 -8.41 -4.06
C ILE A 271 8.51 -7.70 -3.34
N THR A 272 7.43 -8.43 -3.08
CA THR A 272 6.26 -7.90 -2.35
C THR A 272 6.63 -7.45 -0.93
N SER A 273 7.53 -8.16 -0.25
CA SER A 273 7.99 -7.80 1.11
C SER A 273 8.70 -6.43 1.16
N CYS A 274 9.25 -5.95 0.05
CA CYS A 274 9.88 -4.62 -0.05
C CYS A 274 8.87 -3.47 -0.06
N PHE A 275 7.62 -3.72 -0.46
CA PHE A 275 6.64 -2.66 -0.73
C PHE A 275 6.44 -1.70 0.45
N PRO A 276 6.14 -2.16 1.69
CA PRO A 276 5.90 -1.26 2.82
C PRO A 276 7.10 -0.37 3.15
N ALA A 277 8.32 -0.90 2.98
CA ALA A 277 9.55 -0.16 3.22
C ALA A 277 9.73 0.97 2.21
N PHE A 278 9.60 0.66 0.92
CA PHE A 278 9.78 1.63 -0.17
C PHE A 278 8.69 2.70 -0.16
N ASP A 279 7.45 2.34 0.20
CA ASP A 279 6.36 3.30 0.30
C ASP A 279 6.69 4.43 1.29
N ALA A 280 7.10 4.06 2.50
CA ALA A 280 7.50 5.01 3.52
C ALA A 280 8.73 5.84 3.10
N ILE A 281 9.77 5.20 2.55
CA ILE A 281 11.00 5.87 2.12
C ILE A 281 10.69 6.93 1.04
N VAL A 282 9.86 6.59 0.05
CA VAL A 282 9.46 7.52 -1.02
C VAL A 282 8.77 8.75 -0.44
N VAL A 283 7.86 8.57 0.52
CA VAL A 283 7.16 9.68 1.19
C VAL A 283 8.14 10.55 1.98
N ILE A 284 9.03 9.94 2.76
CA ILE A 284 10.04 10.65 3.57
C ILE A 284 10.95 11.51 2.68
N LEU A 285 11.43 10.96 1.56
CA LEU A 285 12.38 11.65 0.67
C LEU A 285 11.73 12.79 -0.13
N LEU A 286 10.47 12.62 -0.56
CA LEU A 286 9.77 13.57 -1.42
C LEU A 286 9.06 14.69 -0.66
N ILE A 287 8.62 14.46 0.57
CA ILE A 287 8.02 15.49 1.41
C ILE A 287 9.13 16.26 2.14
N LYS A 288 9.37 17.50 1.70
CA LYS A 288 10.45 18.37 2.22
C LYS A 288 10.48 18.44 3.74
N ASP A 289 9.32 18.66 4.38
CA ASP A 289 9.26 18.78 5.84
C ASP A 289 9.75 17.52 6.57
N TYR A 290 9.54 16.34 5.98
CA TYR A 290 9.95 15.07 6.57
C TYR A 290 11.42 14.76 6.29
N ARG A 291 11.90 15.06 5.08
CA ARG A 291 13.32 14.95 4.76
C ARG A 291 14.16 15.90 5.63
N ASP A 292 13.74 17.16 5.75
CA ASP A 292 14.44 18.15 6.56
C ASP A 292 14.37 17.77 8.06
N GLY A 293 13.22 17.24 8.51
CA GLY A 293 13.07 16.68 9.85
C GLY A 293 14.01 15.50 10.11
N LEU A 294 14.09 14.54 9.19
CA LEU A 294 15.00 13.40 9.27
C LEU A 294 16.46 13.85 9.36
N LEU A 295 16.88 14.78 8.49
CA LEU A 295 18.24 15.34 8.51
C LEU A 295 18.55 16.04 9.83
N SER A 296 17.58 16.72 10.44
CA SER A 296 17.77 17.40 11.73
C SER A 296 18.04 16.44 12.90
N LEU A 297 17.61 15.18 12.82
CA LEU A 297 17.88 14.17 13.85
C LEU A 297 19.33 13.67 13.80
N PHE A 298 19.94 13.66 12.61
CA PHE A 298 21.34 13.28 12.42
C PHE A 298 22.30 14.48 12.54
N CYS A 299 21.83 15.69 12.21
CA CYS A 299 22.60 16.92 12.32
C CYS A 299 22.18 17.71 13.57
N ARG A 300 22.97 17.57 14.66
CA ARG A 300 22.84 18.21 15.99
C ARG A 300 22.72 19.75 16.04
N ARG A 301 22.60 20.44 14.89
CA ARG A 301 22.72 21.91 14.75
C ARG A 301 21.43 22.63 14.37
N GLN A 302 20.33 21.92 14.10
CA GLN A 302 19.08 22.53 13.57
C GLN A 302 17.87 22.47 14.52
N GLU A 303 18.05 21.98 15.75
CA GLU A 303 16.99 21.96 16.78
C GLU A 303 16.59 23.38 17.23
N SER A 304 17.52 24.34 17.18
CA SER A 304 17.28 25.74 17.58
C SER A 304 16.31 26.49 16.67
N SER A 305 16.24 26.14 15.38
CA SER A 305 15.36 26.78 14.40
C SER A 305 13.90 26.37 14.58
N TRP A 306 13.63 25.10 14.89
CA TRP A 306 12.26 24.59 15.04
C TRP A 306 11.69 24.87 16.43
N MET A 307 12.52 24.74 17.48
CA MET A 307 12.09 25.12 18.84
C MET A 307 11.91 26.63 18.97
N GLY A 308 12.79 27.44 18.36
CA GLY A 308 12.65 28.90 18.34
C GLY A 308 11.33 29.37 17.68
N ALA A 309 10.88 28.69 16.62
CA ALA A 309 9.62 29.01 15.96
C ALA A 309 8.38 28.70 16.82
N THR A 310 8.41 27.66 17.66
CA THR A 310 7.35 27.36 18.64
C THR A 310 7.37 28.29 19.85
N THR A 311 8.55 28.65 20.36
CA THR A 311 8.68 29.50 21.56
C THR A 311 8.29 30.96 21.28
N VAL A 312 8.70 31.51 20.12
CA VAL A 312 8.30 32.86 19.68
C VAL A 312 6.78 32.97 19.48
N TRP A 313 6.11 31.88 19.09
CA TRP A 313 4.66 31.84 18.93
C TRP A 313 3.90 31.85 20.26
N HIS A 314 4.38 31.13 21.28
CA HIS A 314 3.78 31.15 22.62
C HIS A 314 3.91 32.52 23.28
N SER A 315 5.04 33.22 23.13
CA SER A 315 5.20 34.59 23.62
C SER A 315 4.30 35.59 22.89
N HIS A 316 4.07 35.41 21.58
CA HIS A 316 3.17 36.29 20.84
C HIS A 316 1.71 36.11 21.25
N ILE A 317 1.25 34.87 21.47
CA ILE A 317 -0.10 34.62 22.00
C ILE A 317 -0.26 35.20 23.40
N ALA A 318 0.71 34.97 24.30
CA ALA A 318 0.66 35.49 25.67
C ALA A 318 0.55 37.03 25.70
N ASN A 319 1.34 37.72 24.87
CA ASN A 319 1.29 39.19 24.77
C ASN A 319 0.01 39.71 24.08
N THR A 320 -0.61 38.93 23.19
CA THR A 320 -1.87 39.33 22.53
C THR A 320 -3.08 39.10 23.44
N VAL A 321 -2.97 38.16 24.38
CA VAL A 321 -4.00 37.91 25.40
C VAL A 321 -3.92 38.92 26.54
N SER A 322 -2.72 39.37 26.94
CA SER A 322 -2.58 40.42 27.96
C SER A 322 -3.09 41.79 27.48
N MET A 323 -2.88 42.17 26.21
CA MET A 323 -3.39 43.43 25.65
C MET A 323 -4.92 43.47 25.41
N ARG A 324 -5.65 42.37 25.67
CA ARG A 324 -7.12 42.33 25.59
C ARG A 324 -7.79 42.37 26.97
N LEU A 325 -7.01 42.40 28.04
CA LEU A 325 -7.50 42.39 29.42
C LEU A 325 -7.16 43.68 30.20
N ASP A 326 -6.54 44.66 29.52
CA ASP A 326 -6.38 46.04 29.99
C ASP A 326 -7.24 46.99 29.11
#